data_AF-A0A1X2FYK5-F1
#
_entry.id   AF-A0A1X2FYK5-F1
#
_cell.length_a   1.000
_cell.length_b   1.000
_cell.length_c   1.000
_cell.angle_alpha   90.00
_cell.angle_beta   90.00
_cell.angle_gamma   90.00
#
_symmetry.space_group_name_H-M   'P 1'
#
loop_
_entity.id
_entity.type
_entity.pdbx_description
1 polymer ?
#
loop_
_entity_poly.entity_id
_entity_poly.type
_entity_poly.pdbx_seq_one_letter_code
_entity_poly.pdbx_strand_id
1 'polypeptide(L)'
;MDFGVLILSIMLFFSIIGKNNNVAAAILMLLFIKLMNLEIINQFVSKNGMNLGIIVLTMGALSPLAMSKVSVDDFLNAAKSMEGVITVIAGIIVAVLASIGLNAMKVDTNGVVGVLLGTVIGVSFFKGAPVGPMIALGITTILLRIFRL
;
A
#
# COMPACT_ATOMS: atom_id res chain seq x y z
N MET A 1 -21.72 -8.89 -16.69
CA MET A 1 -20.48 -8.11 -16.46
C MET A 1 -19.61 -8.90 -15.51
N ASP A 2 -18.30 -8.98 -15.78
CA ASP A 2 -17.32 -9.59 -14.88
C ASP A 2 -17.35 -8.90 -13.52
N PHE A 3 -17.42 -9.68 -12.44
CA PHE A 3 -17.54 -9.18 -11.06
C PHE A 3 -16.37 -8.26 -10.65
N GLY A 4 -15.16 -8.53 -11.14
CA GLY A 4 -13.99 -7.68 -10.90
C GLY A 4 -14.09 -6.34 -11.61
N VAL A 5 -14.68 -6.28 -12.81
CA VAL A 5 -14.91 -5.00 -13.51
C VAL A 5 -15.93 -4.15 -12.74
N LEU A 6 -16.96 -4.78 -12.17
CA LEU A 6 -17.97 -4.11 -11.36
C LEU A 6 -17.35 -3.52 -10.07
N ILE A 7 -16.54 -4.30 -9.35
CA ILE A 7 -15.81 -3.82 -8.16
C ILE A 7 -14.88 -2.65 -8.50
N LEU A 8 -14.04 -2.80 -9.53
CA LEU A 8 -13.11 -1.75 -9.95
C LEU A 8 -13.85 -0.47 -10.35
N SER A 9 -15.01 -0.59 -10.99
CA SER A 9 -15.85 0.57 -11.35
C SER A 9 -16.40 1.29 -10.12
N ILE A 10 -16.85 0.55 -9.10
CA ILE A 10 -17.30 1.12 -7.82
C ILE A 10 -16.13 1.82 -7.11
N MET A 11 -14.95 1.20 -7.09
CA MET A 11 -13.75 1.80 -6.49
C MET A 11 -13.32 3.08 -7.21
N LEU A 12 -13.42 3.10 -8.55
CA LEU A 12 -13.14 4.28 -9.36
C LEU A 12 -14.09 5.43 -9.00
N PHE A 13 -15.38 5.14 -8.84
CA PHE A 13 -16.37 6.13 -8.42
C PHE A 13 -16.00 6.79 -7.08
N PHE A 14 -15.66 5.98 -6.07
CA PHE A 14 -15.20 6.51 -4.78
C PHE A 14 -13.90 7.33 -4.91
N SER A 15 -12.96 6.87 -5.73
CA SER A 15 -11.69 7.58 -5.96
C SER A 15 -11.88 8.94 -6.60
N ILE A 16 -12.85 9.08 -7.52
CA ILE A 16 -13.18 10.36 -8.18
C ILE A 16 -13.82 11.32 -7.16
N ILE A 17 -14.76 10.83 -6.35
CA ILE A 17 -15.37 11.63 -5.26
C ILE A 17 -14.31 12.10 -4.27
N GLY A 18 -13.39 11.20 -3.91
CA GLY A 18 -12.26 11.51 -3.05
C GLY A 18 -11.18 12.40 -3.67
N LYS A 19 -11.30 12.73 -4.97
CA LYS A 19 -10.31 13.49 -5.74
C LYS A 19 -8.89 12.89 -5.64
N ASN A 20 -8.78 11.56 -5.52
CA ASN A 20 -7.50 10.89 -5.47
C ASN A 20 -7.07 10.45 -6.87
N ASN A 21 -6.31 11.31 -7.55
CA ASN A 21 -5.87 11.07 -8.92
C ASN A 21 -4.95 9.85 -9.05
N ASN A 22 -4.14 9.56 -8.02
CA ASN A 22 -3.21 8.42 -8.04
C ASN A 22 -3.97 7.09 -8.02
N VAL A 23 -4.96 6.97 -7.13
CA VAL A 23 -5.82 5.77 -7.04
C VAL A 23 -6.68 5.64 -8.30
N ALA A 24 -7.27 6.74 -8.78
CA ALA A 24 -8.10 6.73 -9.98
C ALA A 24 -7.29 6.29 -11.22
N ALA A 25 -6.08 6.80 -11.39
CA ALA A 25 -5.19 6.42 -12.50
C ALA A 25 -4.83 4.92 -12.46
N ALA A 26 -4.51 4.38 -11.28
CA ALA A 26 -4.21 2.96 -11.12
C ALA A 26 -5.42 2.08 -11.49
N ILE A 27 -6.63 2.42 -11.01
CA ILE A 27 -7.85 1.69 -11.31
C ILE A 27 -8.20 1.78 -12.81
N LEU A 28 -8.07 2.96 -13.42
CA LEU A 28 -8.30 3.16 -14.85
C LEU A 28 -7.34 2.33 -15.70
N MET A 29 -6.04 2.30 -15.36
CA MET A 29 -5.07 1.45 -16.06
C MET A 29 -5.44 -0.03 -15.95
N LEU A 30 -5.78 -0.51 -14.75
CA LEU A 30 -6.20 -1.91 -14.56
C LEU A 30 -7.48 -2.25 -15.33
N LEU A 31 -8.47 -1.36 -15.33
CA LEU A 31 -9.67 -1.51 -16.15
C LEU A 31 -9.31 -1.59 -17.63
N PHE A 32 -8.49 -0.67 -18.13
CA PHE A 32 -8.09 -0.66 -19.54
C PHE A 32 -7.37 -1.96 -19.95
N ILE A 33 -6.42 -2.44 -19.15
CA ILE A 33 -5.70 -3.70 -19.39
C ILE A 33 -6.68 -4.88 -19.41
N LYS A 34 -7.66 -4.88 -18.49
CA LYS A 34 -8.69 -5.93 -18.42
C LYS A 34 -9.66 -5.89 -19.61
N LEU A 35 -10.08 -4.71 -20.06
CA LEU A 35 -10.95 -4.56 -21.23
C LEU A 35 -10.25 -4.99 -22.54
N MET A 36 -8.93 -4.77 -22.65
CA MET A 36 -8.11 -5.22 -23.78
C MET A 36 -7.74 -6.71 -23.72
N ASN A 37 -8.17 -7.42 -22.66
CA ASN A 37 -7.88 -8.83 -22.41
C ASN A 37 -6.38 -9.19 -22.42
N LEU A 38 -5.53 -8.27 -21.94
CA LEU A 38 -4.07 -8.44 -21.94
C LEU A 38 -3.61 -9.23 -20.71
N GLU A 39 -3.86 -10.54 -20.72
CA GLU A 39 -3.56 -11.44 -19.60
C GLU A 39 -2.08 -11.41 -19.18
N ILE A 40 -1.15 -11.31 -20.13
CA ILE A 40 0.30 -11.24 -19.87
C ILE A 40 0.62 -10.02 -19.00
N ILE A 41 0.01 -8.87 -19.28
CA ILE A 41 0.23 -7.64 -18.51
C ILE A 41 -0.40 -7.77 -17.12
N ASN A 42 -1.61 -8.33 -17.02
CA ASN A 42 -2.25 -8.59 -15.73
C ASN A 42 -1.39 -9.52 -14.85
N GLN A 43 -0.86 -10.59 -15.42
CA GLN A 43 0.04 -11.50 -14.71
C GLN A 43 1.34 -10.81 -14.30
N PHE A 44 1.92 -9.99 -15.16
CA PHE A 44 3.12 -9.22 -14.85
C PHE A 44 2.90 -8.25 -13.69
N VAL A 45 1.82 -7.47 -13.73
CA VAL A 45 1.44 -6.52 -12.67
C VAL A 45 1.16 -7.26 -11.37
N SER A 46 0.43 -8.38 -11.42
CA SER A 46 0.14 -9.19 -10.22
C SER A 46 1.40 -9.78 -9.60
N LYS A 47 2.39 -10.21 -10.40
CA LYS A 47 3.60 -10.88 -9.91
C LYS A 47 4.67 -9.90 -9.46
N ASN A 48 4.91 -8.85 -10.24
CA ASN A 48 6.05 -7.94 -10.06
C ASN A 48 5.66 -6.53 -9.62
N GLY A 49 4.39 -6.13 -9.79
CA GLY A 49 3.95 -4.76 -9.55
C GLY A 49 4.23 -4.29 -8.13
N MET A 50 3.99 -5.14 -7.13
CA MET A 50 4.28 -4.82 -5.73
C MET A 50 5.78 -4.66 -5.46
N ASN A 51 6.60 -5.60 -5.96
CA ASN A 51 8.05 -5.58 -5.74
C ASN A 51 8.68 -4.33 -6.38
N LEU A 52 8.30 -4.03 -7.62
CA LEU A 52 8.74 -2.81 -8.31
C LEU A 52 8.25 -1.54 -7.59
N GLY A 53 7.00 -1.53 -7.14
CA GLY A 53 6.45 -0.42 -6.37
C GLY A 53 7.21 -0.14 -5.08
N ILE A 54 7.53 -1.18 -4.29
CA ILE A 54 8.30 -1.04 -3.04
C ILE A 54 9.71 -0.50 -3.31
N ILE A 55 10.37 -0.97 -4.37
CA ILE A 55 11.70 -0.45 -4.75
C ILE A 55 11.63 1.04 -5.05
N VAL A 56 10.67 1.47 -5.88
CA VAL A 56 10.50 2.89 -6.24
C VAL A 56 10.15 3.74 -5.02
N LEU A 57 9.26 3.25 -4.14
CA LEU A 57 8.92 3.94 -2.89
C LEU A 57 10.12 4.09 -1.96
N THR A 58 10.93 3.03 -1.82
CA THR A 58 12.14 3.04 -0.99
C THR A 58 13.18 4.01 -1.55
N MET A 59 13.37 4.04 -2.87
CA MET A 59 14.22 5.04 -3.52
C MET A 59 13.75 6.47 -3.24
N GLY A 60 12.44 6.71 -3.33
CA GLY A 60 11.87 8.02 -2.99
C GLY A 60 12.13 8.43 -1.54
N ALA A 61 11.97 7.50 -0.59
CA ALA A 61 12.23 7.74 0.82
C ALA A 61 13.72 8.00 1.12
N LEU A 62 14.64 7.34 0.40
CA LEU A 62 16.08 7.51 0.54
C LEU A 62 16.64 8.69 -0.28
N SER A 63 15.85 9.28 -1.18
CA SER A 63 16.27 10.39 -2.05
C SER A 63 16.89 11.57 -1.30
N PRO A 64 16.38 12.02 -0.13
CA PRO A 64 16.99 13.12 0.61
C PRO A 64 18.44 12.83 1.05
N LEU A 65 18.77 11.57 1.35
CA LEU A 65 20.13 11.15 1.69
C LEU A 65 21.05 11.21 0.47
N ALA A 66 20.57 10.77 -0.70
CA ALA A 66 21.32 10.84 -1.95
C ALA A 66 21.55 12.28 -2.43
N MET A 67 20.68 13.22 -2.07
CA MET A 67 20.82 14.65 -2.35
C MET A 67 21.70 15.39 -1.32
N SER A 68 22.35 14.68 -0.38
CA SER A 68 23.14 15.26 0.72
C SER A 68 22.37 16.30 1.55
N LYS A 69 21.04 16.18 1.65
CA LYS A 69 20.19 17.08 2.44
C LYS A 69 20.21 16.78 3.93
N VAL A 70 20.79 15.64 4.32
CA VAL A 70 20.89 15.16 5.69
C VAL A 70 22.34 14.80 5.95
N SER A 71 22.94 15.37 6.99
CA SER A 71 24.32 15.06 7.38
C SER A 71 24.38 13.82 8.29
N VAL A 72 25.56 13.20 8.39
CA VAL A 72 25.77 12.05 9.29
C VAL A 72 25.54 12.45 10.75
N ASP A 73 25.90 13.69 11.10
CA ASP A 73 25.69 14.25 12.43
C ASP A 73 24.20 14.41 12.75
N ASP A 74 23.38 14.82 11.79
CA ASP A 74 21.92 14.87 11.95
C ASP A 74 21.34 13.49 12.24
N PHE A 75 21.83 12.46 11.55
CA PHE A 75 21.38 11.08 11.75
C PHE A 75 21.75 10.54 13.13
N LEU A 76 22.99 10.77 13.57
CA LEU A 76 23.48 10.34 14.89
C LEU A 76 22.78 11.10 16.04
N ASN A 77 22.53 12.39 15.87
CA ASN A 77 21.81 13.21 16.85
C ASN A 77 20.34 12.81 16.92
N ALA A 78 19.70 12.57 15.76
CA ALA A 78 18.34 12.03 15.73
C ALA A 78 18.28 10.68 16.46
N ALA A 79 19.17 9.73 16.14
CA ALA A 79 19.17 8.40 16.75
C ALA A 79 19.35 8.39 18.28
N LYS A 80 20.08 9.37 18.85
CA LYS A 80 20.27 9.50 20.31
C LYS A 80 19.14 10.25 21.01
N SER A 81 18.35 11.03 20.26
CA SER A 81 17.23 11.78 20.82
C SER A 81 16.07 10.84 21.20
N MET A 82 15.30 11.22 22.22
CA MET A 82 14.10 10.47 22.61
C MET A 82 13.10 10.35 21.45
N GLU A 83 12.97 11.41 20.66
CA GLU A 83 12.13 11.43 19.46
C GLU A 83 12.61 10.41 18.42
N GLY A 84 13.92 10.34 18.15
CA GLY A 84 14.47 9.39 17.20
C GLY A 84 14.26 7.94 17.62
N VAL A 85 14.45 7.61 18.90
CA VAL A 85 14.17 6.25 19.40
C VAL A 85 12.71 5.87 19.17
N ILE A 86 11.76 6.76 19.44
CA ILE A 86 10.33 6.53 19.19
C ILE A 86 10.07 6.28 17.70
N THR A 87 10.63 7.11 16.82
CA THR A 87 10.45 6.95 15.36
C THR A 87 11.06 5.64 14.83
N VAL A 88 12.21 5.21 15.36
CA VAL A 88 12.84 3.92 15.00
C VAL A 88 11.94 2.76 15.42
N ILE A 89 11.46 2.76 16.66
CA ILE A 89 10.56 1.71 17.16
C ILE A 89 9.28 1.66 16.33
N ALA A 90 8.66 2.82 16.05
CA ALA A 90 7.48 2.90 15.20
C ALA A 90 7.74 2.34 13.79
N GLY A 91 8.89 2.68 13.20
CA GLY A 91 9.32 2.15 11.90
C GLY A 91 9.45 0.63 11.89
N ILE A 92 10.07 0.05 12.93
CA ILE A 92 10.20 -1.40 13.10
C ILE A 92 8.82 -2.06 13.19
N ILE A 93 7.91 -1.52 14.01
CA ILE A 93 6.56 -2.06 14.17
C ILE A 93 5.82 -2.07 12.82
N VAL A 94 5.84 -0.94 12.09
CA VAL A 94 5.18 -0.82 10.79
C VAL A 94 5.77 -1.78 9.76
N ALA A 95 7.10 -1.96 9.74
CA ALA A 95 7.75 -2.92 8.85
C ALA A 95 7.32 -4.37 9.13
N VAL A 96 7.20 -4.75 10.42
CA VAL A 96 6.68 -6.06 10.81
C VAL A 96 5.23 -6.23 10.34
N LEU A 97 4.36 -5.26 10.58
CA LEU A 97 2.97 -5.29 10.11
C LEU A 97 2.88 -5.44 8.59
N ALA A 98 3.67 -4.65 7.84
CA ALA A 98 3.70 -4.73 6.39
C ALA A 98 4.16 -6.11 5.89
N SER A 99 5.15 -6.73 6.53
CA SER A 99 5.63 -8.08 6.18
C SER A 99 4.55 -9.16 6.38
N ILE A 100 3.79 -9.06 7.47
CA ILE A 100 2.67 -9.96 7.75
C ILE A 100 1.58 -9.78 6.69
N GLY A 101 1.23 -8.54 6.37
CA GLY A 101 0.23 -8.23 5.34
C GLY A 101 0.64 -8.68 3.93
N LEU A 102 1.93 -8.52 3.58
CA LEU A 102 2.50 -9.01 2.32
C LEU A 102 2.32 -10.52 2.15
N ASN A 103 2.48 -11.28 3.24
CA ASN A 103 2.25 -12.72 3.23
C ASN A 103 0.75 -13.05 3.23
N ALA A 104 -0.08 -12.32 3.97
CA ALA A 104 -1.53 -12.50 3.99
C ALA A 104 -2.16 -12.29 2.61
N MET A 105 -1.66 -11.33 1.82
CA MET A 105 -2.12 -11.10 0.44
C MET A 105 -2.00 -12.32 -0.48
N LYS A 106 -1.04 -13.21 -0.22
CA LYS A 106 -0.80 -14.40 -1.03
C LYS A 106 -1.72 -15.57 -0.69
N VAL A 107 -2.36 -15.53 0.49
CA VAL A 107 -3.05 -16.69 1.07
C VAL A 107 -4.56 -16.47 1.17
N ASP A 108 -5.02 -15.28 1.53
CA ASP A 108 -6.46 -15.00 1.73
C ASP A 108 -6.97 -13.91 0.78
N THR A 109 -7.59 -14.32 -0.33
CA THR A 109 -8.11 -13.40 -1.34
C THR A 109 -9.34 -12.62 -0.87
N ASN A 110 -10.16 -13.17 0.03
CA ASN A 110 -11.41 -12.52 0.47
C ASN A 110 -11.12 -11.37 1.43
N GLY A 111 -10.21 -11.58 2.39
CA GLY A 111 -9.76 -10.52 3.30
C GLY A 111 -9.10 -9.35 2.54
N VAL A 112 -8.37 -9.66 1.47
CA VAL A 112 -7.71 -8.66 0.61
C VAL A 112 -8.72 -7.75 -0.07
N VAL A 113 -9.80 -8.29 -0.65
CA VAL A 113 -10.82 -7.45 -1.31
C VAL A 113 -11.47 -6.48 -0.32
N GLY A 114 -11.84 -6.97 0.88
CA GLY A 114 -12.44 -6.12 1.92
C GLY A 114 -11.52 -4.99 2.38
N VAL A 115 -10.24 -5.29 2.62
CA VAL A 115 -9.25 -4.27 3.02
C VAL A 115 -8.95 -3.30 1.88
N LEU A 116 -8.88 -3.76 0.62
CA LEU A 116 -8.70 -2.89 -0.53
C LEU A 116 -9.87 -1.92 -0.71
N LEU A 117 -11.11 -2.41 -0.56
CA LEU A 117 -12.29 -1.55 -0.59
C LEU A 117 -12.25 -0.50 0.53
N GLY A 118 -12.02 -0.93 1.77
CA GLY A 118 -11.94 -0.02 2.92
C GLY A 118 -10.82 1.01 2.78
N THR A 119 -9.65 0.60 2.29
CA THR A 119 -8.51 1.52 2.08
C THR A 119 -8.76 2.50 0.95
N VAL A 120 -9.36 2.11 -0.17
CA VAL A 120 -9.74 3.06 -1.23
C VAL A 120 -10.76 4.07 -0.74
N ILE A 121 -11.79 3.63 -0.01
CA ILE A 121 -12.78 4.53 0.60
C ILE A 121 -12.08 5.49 1.57
N GLY A 122 -11.30 4.96 2.52
CA GLY A 122 -10.59 5.79 3.49
C GLY A 122 -9.66 6.80 2.83
N VAL A 123 -8.82 6.37 1.89
CA VAL A 123 -7.91 7.24 1.16
C VAL A 123 -8.65 8.32 0.35
N SER A 124 -9.82 7.98 -0.19
CA SER A 124 -10.68 8.92 -0.92
C SER A 124 -11.23 10.02 -0.01
N PHE A 125 -11.71 9.67 1.18
CA PHE A 125 -12.28 10.66 2.10
C PHE A 125 -11.22 11.45 2.89
N PHE A 126 -10.13 10.79 3.28
CA PHE A 126 -9.08 11.37 4.14
C PHE A 126 -7.88 11.93 3.37
N LYS A 127 -7.93 11.97 2.03
CA LYS A 127 -6.83 12.45 1.15
C LYS A 127 -5.48 11.77 1.41
N GLY A 128 -5.51 10.51 1.82
CA GLY A 128 -4.31 9.72 2.08
C GLY A 128 -3.60 9.25 0.82
N ALA A 129 -2.53 8.46 0.97
CA ALA A 129 -1.91 7.73 -0.12
C ALA A 129 -2.23 6.22 0.00
N PRO A 130 -2.46 5.50 -1.12
CA PRO A 130 -2.82 4.08 -1.12
C PRO A 130 -1.61 3.15 -0.89
N VAL A 131 -0.73 3.52 0.04
CA VAL A 131 0.40 2.67 0.48
C VAL A 131 -0.06 1.66 1.54
N GLY A 132 -1.28 1.86 2.06
CA GLY A 132 -1.85 1.18 3.23
C GLY A 132 -2.37 -0.26 3.09
N PRO A 133 -2.61 -0.88 1.91
CA PRO A 133 -3.19 -2.23 1.87
C PRO A 133 -2.38 -3.27 2.65
N MET A 134 -1.05 -3.20 2.58
CA MET A 134 -0.15 -4.13 3.29
C MET A 134 -0.25 -3.96 4.80
N ILE A 135 -0.17 -2.72 5.29
CA ILE A 135 -0.20 -2.44 6.72
C ILE A 135 -1.58 -2.78 7.28
N ALA A 136 -2.65 -2.39 6.59
CA ALA A 136 -4.02 -2.68 6.98
C ALA A 136 -4.30 -4.19 7.02
N LEU A 137 -3.78 -4.97 6.05
CA LEU A 137 -3.86 -6.42 6.11
C LEU A 137 -3.02 -7.02 7.23
N GLY A 138 -1.85 -6.48 7.54
CA GLY A 138 -1.06 -6.90 8.68
C GLY A 138 -1.82 -6.74 10.00
N ILE A 139 -2.39 -5.55 10.21
CA ILE A 139 -3.23 -5.25 11.38
C ILE A 139 -4.45 -6.17 11.43
N THR A 140 -5.16 -6.30 10.31
CA THR A 140 -6.34 -7.17 10.19
C THR A 140 -5.97 -8.63 10.50
N THR A 141 -4.84 -9.12 9.97
CA THR A 141 -4.37 -10.49 10.19
C THR A 141 -4.08 -10.75 11.67
N ILE A 142 -3.45 -9.81 12.36
CA ILE A 142 -3.16 -9.92 13.79
C ILE A 142 -4.47 -9.89 14.59
N LEU A 143 -5.35 -8.93 14.31
CA LEU A 143 -6.65 -8.82 14.97
C LEU A 143 -7.46 -10.10 14.79
N LEU A 144 -7.60 -10.58 13.55
CA LEU A 144 -8.31 -11.84 13.27
C LEU A 144 -7.64 -13.01 13.99
N ARG A 145 -6.31 -13.09 14.07
CA ARG A 145 -5.64 -14.15 14.85
C ARG A 145 -5.94 -14.07 16.35
N ILE A 146 -6.09 -12.87 16.90
CA ILE A 146 -6.43 -12.65 18.32
C ILE A 146 -7.92 -13.00 18.58
N PHE A 147 -8.82 -12.57 17.71
CA PHE A 147 -10.26 -12.79 17.86
C PHE A 147 -10.74 -14.18 17.45
N ARG A 148 -9.95 -14.89 16.64
CA ARG A 148 -10.25 -16.25 16.16
C ARG A 148 -9.58 -17.33 17.03
N LEU A 149 -9.38 -17.02 18.31
CA LEU A 149 -9.42 -18.04 19.37
C LEU A 149 -10.72 -18.83 19.30
#